data_AF-A0A9D7W8G5-F1
#
_entry.id   AF-A0A9D7W8G5-F1
#
_cell.length_a   1.000
_cell.length_b   1.000
_cell.length_c   1.000
_cell.angle_alpha   90.00
_cell.angle_beta   90.00
_cell.angle_gamma   90.00
#
_symmetry.space_group_name_H-M   'P 1'
#
loop_
_entity.id
_entity.type
_entity.pdbx_description
1 polymer ?
#
loop_
_entity_poly.entity_id
_entity_poly.type
_entity_poly.pdbx_seq_one_letter_code
_entity_poly.pdbx_strand_id
1 'polypeptide(L)'
;MQSYMLVLGILFLSNLLYYTTRDCGMSHAYSFTVFAGIQYLLLKIFHNQNIKNIDFILILILGSLLLVLRPLNSVFVIFPVSYILISKRSNFKKIVLDINVWGWLLGFSLASIPVFLQLGYNYYAYGKPIADGYAGESFSNFGNLDLMKFWFSPNNGALLYSPILLLVFLAVIKQWRNNRIIAFYLVYFLVISFTYAGWWSPELGCGFGHRGFTEHLAFFALPISFILKSNSLNKLRIAQIFMLALAVLLFISQFNFDGCWQSDNAWDWELFMRSFKP
;
A
#
# COMPACT_ATOMS: atom_id res chain seq x y z
N MET A 1 22.11 4.61 5.65
CA MET A 1 22.24 3.72 4.47
C MET A 1 21.02 2.82 4.28
N GLN A 2 20.68 1.94 5.24
CA GLN A 2 19.56 0.99 5.11
C GLN A 2 18.18 1.66 4.94
N SER A 3 17.91 2.75 5.68
CA SER A 3 16.64 3.49 5.58
C SER A 3 16.43 4.12 4.19
N TYR A 4 17.46 4.74 3.62
CA TYR A 4 17.40 5.27 2.25
C TYR A 4 17.16 4.15 1.24
N MET A 5 17.82 3.01 1.42
CA MET A 5 17.62 1.82 0.60
C MET A 5 16.17 1.32 0.63
N LEU A 6 15.54 1.31 1.81
CA LEU A 6 14.15 0.92 1.95
C LEU A 6 13.23 1.90 1.22
N VAL A 7 13.40 3.20 1.47
CA VAL A 7 12.54 4.25 0.87
C VAL A 7 12.68 4.26 -0.66
N LEU A 8 13.92 4.26 -1.17
CA LEU A 8 14.17 4.22 -2.61
C LEU A 8 13.72 2.89 -3.22
N GLY A 9 13.89 1.77 -2.51
CA GLY A 9 13.38 0.47 -2.95
C GLY A 9 11.86 0.46 -3.08
N ILE A 10 11.14 0.95 -2.07
CA ILE A 10 9.67 1.07 -2.15
C ILE A 10 9.26 2.00 -3.29
N LEU A 11 9.95 3.12 -3.51
CA LEU A 11 9.59 4.07 -4.55
C LEU A 11 9.85 3.55 -5.97
N PHE A 12 11.06 3.03 -6.24
CA PHE A 12 11.52 2.69 -7.59
C PHE A 12 11.35 1.22 -7.98
N LEU A 13 11.23 0.31 -7.01
CA LEU A 13 11.02 -1.13 -7.25
C LEU A 13 9.56 -1.55 -7.07
N SER A 14 8.66 -0.59 -7.22
CA SER A 14 7.22 -0.77 -7.25
C SER A 14 6.58 0.21 -8.22
N ASN A 15 5.26 0.13 -8.34
CA ASN A 15 4.45 1.09 -9.09
C ASN A 15 4.23 2.43 -8.38
N LEU A 16 4.76 2.64 -7.16
CA LEU A 16 4.54 3.88 -6.41
C LEU A 16 5.02 5.12 -7.19
N LEU A 17 6.19 5.06 -7.83
CA LEU A 17 6.70 6.18 -8.63
C LEU A 17 5.72 6.57 -9.75
N TYR A 18 5.17 5.58 -10.46
CA TYR A 18 4.21 5.80 -11.53
C TYR A 18 2.97 6.54 -11.03
N TYR A 19 2.38 6.08 -9.92
CA TYR A 19 1.20 6.72 -9.32
C TYR A 19 1.50 8.06 -8.63
N THR A 20 2.77 8.39 -8.39
CA THR A 20 3.15 9.74 -7.91
C THR A 20 3.44 10.74 -9.03
N THR A 21 3.80 10.27 -10.23
CA THR A 21 4.32 11.14 -11.30
C THR A 21 3.45 11.18 -12.55
N ARG A 22 2.97 10.03 -13.03
CA ARG A 22 2.20 9.93 -14.27
C ARG A 22 0.70 9.88 -14.04
N ASP A 23 0.28 9.13 -13.02
CA ASP A 23 -1.14 8.98 -12.68
C ASP A 23 -1.43 9.59 -11.29
N CYS A 24 -0.98 10.83 -11.10
CA CYS A 24 -1.06 11.57 -9.84
C CYS A 24 -2.49 11.96 -9.43
N GLY A 25 -3.44 11.85 -10.36
CA GLY A 25 -4.87 12.01 -10.10
C GLY A 25 -5.49 10.84 -9.34
N MET A 26 -4.84 9.67 -9.34
CA MET A 26 -5.31 8.51 -8.60
C MET A 26 -5.08 8.63 -7.10
N SER A 27 -5.98 8.03 -6.32
CA SER A 27 -5.94 8.06 -4.85
C SER A 27 -4.81 7.23 -4.20
N HIS A 28 -4.03 6.48 -4.98
CA HIS A 28 -3.06 5.50 -4.49
C HIS A 28 -1.87 6.11 -3.73
N ALA A 29 -1.23 7.14 -4.27
CA ALA A 29 -0.09 7.80 -3.61
C ALA A 29 -0.52 8.47 -2.29
N TYR A 30 -1.69 9.11 -2.28
CA TYR A 30 -2.27 9.71 -1.07
C TYR A 30 -2.64 8.64 -0.03
N SER A 31 -3.23 7.52 -0.48
CA SER A 31 -3.55 6.37 0.38
C SER A 31 -2.29 5.74 0.97
N PHE A 32 -1.20 5.62 0.21
CA PHE A 32 0.10 5.18 0.73
C PHE A 32 0.58 6.08 1.88
N THR A 33 0.51 7.41 1.72
CA THR A 33 0.86 8.36 2.79
C THR A 33 -0.03 8.18 4.02
N VAL A 34 -1.33 7.95 3.84
CA VAL A 34 -2.25 7.68 4.96
C VAL A 34 -1.88 6.40 5.70
N PHE A 35 -1.60 5.28 4.99
CA PHE A 35 -1.17 4.03 5.61
C PHE A 35 0.16 4.20 6.37
N ALA A 36 1.14 4.87 5.75
CA ALA A 36 2.42 5.15 6.38
C ALA A 36 2.27 6.04 7.64
N GLY A 37 1.40 7.05 7.57
CA GLY A 37 1.10 7.95 8.68
C GLY A 37 0.43 7.23 9.85
N ILE A 38 -0.61 6.43 9.59
CA ILE A 38 -1.29 5.62 10.60
C ILE A 38 -0.29 4.66 11.27
N GLN A 39 0.49 3.94 10.47
CA GLN A 39 1.51 3.03 10.98
C GLN A 39 2.55 3.74 11.86
N TYR A 40 3.04 4.91 11.42
CA TYR A 40 3.99 5.72 12.19
C TYR A 40 3.38 6.15 13.53
N LEU A 41 2.16 6.70 13.53
CA LEU A 41 1.49 7.14 14.75
C LEU A 41 1.27 6.00 15.73
N LEU A 42 0.82 4.84 15.26
CA LEU A 42 0.63 3.68 16.12
C LEU A 42 1.95 3.26 16.78
N LEU A 43 3.04 3.14 16.00
CA LEU A 43 4.35 2.79 16.56
C LEU A 43 4.87 3.85 17.54
N LYS A 44 4.67 5.13 17.25
CA LYS A 44 5.03 6.25 18.13
C LYS A 44 4.27 6.20 19.45
N ILE A 45 2.96 5.94 19.42
CA ILE A 45 2.10 5.82 20.60
C ILE A 45 2.55 4.64 21.48
N PHE A 46 2.81 3.49 20.87
CA PHE A 46 3.34 2.33 21.59
C PHE A 46 4.76 2.52 22.12
N HIS A 47 5.53 3.46 21.57
CA HIS A 47 6.84 3.81 22.11
C HIS A 47 6.68 4.76 23.32
N ASN A 48 5.90 5.82 23.16
CA ASN A 48 5.80 6.89 24.15
C ASN A 48 4.81 6.60 25.29
N GLN A 49 3.92 5.62 25.12
CA GLN A 49 2.86 5.27 26.08
C GLN A 49 1.91 6.41 26.43
N ASN A 50 1.90 7.47 25.61
CA ASN A 50 1.05 8.64 25.82
C ASN A 50 0.57 9.15 24.45
N ILE A 51 -0.72 9.44 24.36
CA ILE A 51 -1.35 10.08 23.21
C ILE A 51 -1.60 11.55 23.55
N LYS A 52 -0.88 12.44 22.87
CA LYS A 52 -1.05 13.89 23.01
C LYS A 52 -2.09 14.42 22.04
N ASN A 53 -2.56 15.65 22.26
CA ASN A 53 -3.46 16.37 21.34
C ASN A 53 -3.06 16.27 19.86
N ILE A 54 -1.78 16.50 19.52
CA ILE A 54 -1.32 16.46 18.12
C ILE A 54 -1.46 15.06 17.53
N ASP A 55 -1.13 14.01 18.30
CA ASP A 55 -1.25 12.62 17.83
C ASP A 55 -2.74 12.28 17.59
N PHE A 56 -3.61 12.72 18.49
CA PHE A 56 -5.06 12.53 18.36
C PHE A 56 -5.65 13.26 17.14
N ILE A 57 -5.28 14.54 16.94
CA ILE A 57 -5.70 15.32 15.77
C ILE A 57 -5.27 14.63 14.48
N LEU A 58 -4.01 14.16 14.40
CA LEU A 58 -3.50 13.46 13.22
C LEU A 58 -4.22 12.13 12.99
N ILE A 59 -4.56 11.37 14.04
CA ILE A 59 -5.36 10.15 13.91
C ILE A 59 -6.72 10.45 13.27
N LEU A 60 -7.41 11.50 13.73
CA LEU A 60 -8.72 11.86 13.20
C LEU A 60 -8.64 12.32 11.74
N ILE A 61 -7.66 13.14 11.39
CA ILE A 61 -7.44 13.59 10.00
C ILE A 61 -7.13 12.39 9.10
N LEU A 62 -6.16 11.54 9.47
CA LEU A 62 -5.79 10.37 8.68
C LEU A 62 -6.93 9.36 8.57
N GLY A 63 -7.71 9.17 9.64
CA GLY A 63 -8.91 8.32 9.63
C GLY A 63 -9.98 8.85 8.68
N SER A 64 -10.23 10.15 8.67
CA SER A 64 -11.17 10.76 7.73
C SER A 64 -10.72 10.64 6.28
N LEU A 65 -9.42 10.85 6.00
CA LEU A 65 -8.85 10.67 4.66
C LEU A 65 -8.90 9.21 4.21
N LEU A 66 -8.65 8.26 5.12
CA LEU A 66 -8.76 6.83 4.82
C LEU A 66 -10.17 6.44 4.34
N LEU A 67 -11.20 6.97 5.01
CA LEU A 67 -12.60 6.72 4.65
C LEU A 67 -12.96 7.35 3.31
N VAL A 68 -12.55 8.60 3.09
CA VAL A 68 -12.92 9.38 1.89
C VAL A 68 -12.19 8.91 0.65
N LEU A 69 -10.88 8.62 0.74
CA LEU A 69 -10.07 8.28 -0.43
C LEU A 69 -10.51 6.97 -1.07
N ARG A 70 -10.66 5.90 -0.27
CA ARG A 70 -11.01 4.55 -0.72
C ARG A 70 -11.68 3.78 0.43
N PRO A 71 -13.00 3.59 0.44
CA PRO A 71 -13.68 2.84 1.51
C PRO A 71 -13.12 1.44 1.73
N LEU A 72 -12.71 0.75 0.66
CA LEU A 72 -12.07 -0.56 0.72
C LEU A 72 -10.79 -0.56 1.57
N ASN A 73 -10.05 0.55 1.57
CA ASN A 73 -8.82 0.68 2.36
C ASN A 73 -9.08 0.72 3.87
N SER A 74 -10.28 1.14 4.28
CA SER A 74 -10.70 1.07 5.68
C SER A 74 -10.84 -0.38 6.17
N VAL A 75 -11.15 -1.32 5.26
CA VAL A 75 -11.12 -2.75 5.56
C VAL A 75 -9.68 -3.24 5.68
N PHE A 76 -8.82 -2.88 4.70
CA PHE A 76 -7.44 -3.34 4.70
C PHE A 76 -6.60 -2.80 5.86
N VAL A 77 -6.86 -1.58 6.36
CA VAL A 77 -6.09 -0.99 7.47
C VAL A 77 -6.21 -1.79 8.77
N ILE A 78 -7.25 -2.62 8.92
CA ILE A 78 -7.45 -3.46 10.10
C ILE A 78 -6.26 -4.40 10.27
N PHE A 79 -5.63 -4.86 9.19
CA PHE A 79 -4.46 -5.73 9.23
C PHE A 79 -3.22 -5.06 9.83
N PRO A 80 -2.70 -3.93 9.31
CA PRO A 80 -1.57 -3.24 9.94
C PRO A 80 -1.85 -2.85 11.39
N VAL A 81 -3.07 -2.37 11.68
CA VAL A 81 -3.47 -2.02 13.05
C VAL A 81 -3.41 -3.25 13.96
N SER A 82 -4.09 -4.35 13.59
CA SER A 82 -4.14 -5.57 14.41
C SER A 82 -2.77 -6.22 14.59
N TYR A 83 -1.92 -6.23 13.57
CA TYR A 83 -0.54 -6.70 13.68
C TYR A 83 0.23 -5.93 14.76
N ILE A 84 0.17 -4.59 14.73
CA ILE A 84 0.87 -3.75 15.70
C ILE A 84 0.30 -3.96 17.11
N LEU A 85 -1.03 -4.01 17.25
CA LEU A 85 -1.70 -4.26 18.54
C LEU A 85 -1.31 -5.63 19.12
N ILE A 86 -1.30 -6.69 18.32
CA ILE A 86 -0.89 -8.04 18.75
C ILE A 86 0.59 -8.05 19.13
N SER A 87 1.45 -7.46 18.28
CA SER A 87 2.90 -7.42 18.52
C SER A 87 3.27 -6.63 19.79
N LYS A 88 2.48 -5.61 20.15
CA LYS A 88 2.71 -4.74 21.30
C LYS A 88 1.68 -4.92 22.43
N ARG A 89 1.02 -6.09 22.49
CA ARG A 89 -0.10 -6.36 23.41
C ARG A 89 0.21 -6.06 24.88
N SER A 90 1.42 -6.36 25.35
CA SER A 90 1.85 -6.09 26.74
C SER A 90 1.90 -4.61 27.10
N ASN A 91 2.09 -3.76 26.09
CA ASN A 91 2.21 -2.32 26.26
C ASN A 91 0.86 -1.59 26.11
N PHE A 92 -0.16 -2.25 25.55
CA PHE A 92 -1.45 -1.60 25.27
C PHE A 92 -2.12 -1.02 26.52
N LYS A 93 -2.08 -1.74 27.66
CA LYS A 93 -2.69 -1.31 28.92
C LYS A 93 -1.98 -0.11 29.58
N LYS A 94 -0.82 0.29 29.08
CA LYS A 94 -0.01 1.37 29.65
C LYS A 94 -0.20 2.70 28.92
N ILE A 95 -0.99 2.71 27.84
CA ILE A 95 -1.23 3.91 27.04
C ILE A 95 -2.16 4.84 27.82
N VAL A 96 -1.70 6.06 28.07
CA VAL A 96 -2.48 7.14 28.69
C VAL A 96 -2.98 8.10 27.60
N LEU A 97 -4.21 8.56 27.73
CA LEU A 97 -4.81 9.60 26.88
C LEU A 97 -4.66 10.95 27.57
N ASP A 98 -3.77 11.80 27.06
CA ASP A 98 -3.55 13.17 27.54
C ASP A 98 -4.08 14.16 26.49
N ILE A 99 -5.40 14.19 26.38
CA ILE A 99 -6.13 14.96 25.38
C ILE A 99 -7.06 15.95 26.07
N ASN A 100 -6.89 17.23 25.79
CA ASN A 100 -7.77 18.28 26.30
C ASN A 100 -8.92 18.57 25.32
N VAL A 101 -9.89 19.39 25.74
CA VAL A 101 -11.06 19.74 24.93
C VAL A 101 -10.69 20.35 23.56
N TRP A 102 -9.58 21.09 23.48
CA TRP A 102 -9.10 21.68 22.23
C TRP A 102 -8.58 20.64 21.25
N GLY A 103 -7.94 19.57 21.73
CA GLY A 103 -7.54 18.43 20.91
C GLY A 103 -8.76 17.76 20.24
N TRP A 104 -9.85 17.61 20.99
CA TRP A 104 -11.11 17.09 20.47
C TRP A 104 -11.76 18.03 19.45
N LEU A 105 -11.93 19.31 19.81
CA LEU A 105 -12.57 20.31 18.95
C LEU A 105 -11.82 20.49 17.64
N LEU A 106 -10.50 20.71 17.70
CA LEU A 106 -9.68 20.88 16.50
C LEU A 106 -9.60 19.60 15.68
N GLY A 107 -9.45 18.44 16.34
CA GLY A 107 -9.38 17.15 15.67
C GLY A 107 -10.62 16.85 14.84
N PHE A 108 -11.81 16.98 15.42
CA PHE A 108 -13.07 16.77 14.70
C PHE A 108 -13.33 17.84 13.65
N SER A 109 -13.03 19.11 13.95
CA SER A 109 -13.21 20.20 12.97
C SER A 109 -12.37 19.95 11.72
N LEU A 110 -11.08 19.60 11.88
CA LEU A 110 -10.19 19.33 10.74
C LEU A 110 -10.53 18.03 10.01
N ALA A 111 -10.90 16.97 10.74
CA ALA A 111 -11.33 15.70 10.14
C ALA A 111 -12.65 15.81 9.37
N SER A 112 -13.49 16.78 9.71
CA SER A 112 -14.74 17.04 8.99
C SER A 112 -14.51 17.63 7.59
N ILE A 113 -13.41 18.35 7.37
CA ILE A 113 -13.10 19.02 6.10
C ILE A 113 -13.10 18.04 4.91
N PRO A 114 -12.29 16.97 4.87
CA PRO A 114 -12.27 16.05 3.73
C PRO A 114 -13.62 15.35 3.53
N VAL A 115 -14.34 15.04 4.62
CA VAL A 115 -15.66 14.41 4.55
C VAL A 115 -16.67 15.35 3.90
N PHE A 116 -16.76 16.60 4.35
CA PHE A 116 -17.67 17.57 3.77
C PHE A 116 -17.31 17.94 2.33
N LEU A 117 -16.02 18.01 1.99
CA LEU A 117 -15.59 18.19 0.60
C LEU A 117 -16.07 17.03 -0.28
N GLN A 118 -15.93 15.78 0.16
CA GLN A 118 -16.42 14.62 -0.59
C GLN A 118 -17.95 14.63 -0.73
N LEU A 119 -18.69 14.92 0.34
CA LEU A 119 -20.15 15.01 0.29
C LEU A 119 -20.63 16.13 -0.65
N GLY A 120 -19.97 17.30 -0.59
CA GLY A 120 -20.26 18.43 -1.47
C GLY A 120 -19.97 18.10 -2.93
N TYR A 121 -18.85 17.46 -3.22
CA TYR A 121 -18.52 16.99 -4.57
C TYR A 121 -19.53 15.95 -5.07
N ASN A 122 -19.89 14.97 -4.25
CA ASN A 122 -20.88 13.96 -4.61
C ASN A 122 -22.24 14.59 -4.94
N TYR A 123 -22.67 15.57 -4.14
CA TYR A 123 -23.92 16.29 -4.38
C TYR A 123 -23.87 17.10 -5.68
N TYR A 124 -22.76 17.79 -5.93
CA TYR A 124 -22.53 18.53 -7.18
C TYR A 124 -22.54 17.61 -8.42
N ALA A 125 -21.82 16.49 -8.37
CA ALA A 125 -21.64 15.61 -9.54
C ALA A 125 -22.80 14.63 -9.77
N TYR A 126 -23.40 14.10 -8.70
CA TYR A 126 -24.37 13.00 -8.77
C TYR A 126 -25.74 13.35 -8.18
N GLY A 127 -25.93 14.57 -7.64
CA GLY A 127 -27.18 15.01 -7.02
C GLY A 127 -27.51 14.32 -5.69
N LYS A 128 -26.58 13.56 -5.11
CA LYS A 128 -26.75 12.81 -3.86
C LYS A 128 -25.49 12.91 -2.99
N PRO A 129 -25.60 12.95 -1.65
CA PRO A 129 -24.43 13.08 -0.77
C PRO A 129 -23.52 11.83 -0.79
N ILE A 130 -24.10 10.66 -1.01
CA ILE A 130 -23.37 9.40 -1.17
C ILE A 130 -23.56 8.93 -2.60
N ALA A 131 -22.44 8.77 -3.32
CA ALA A 131 -22.40 8.20 -4.65
C ALA A 131 -21.72 6.84 -4.58
N ASP A 132 -22.29 5.85 -5.27
CA ASP A 132 -21.68 4.53 -5.40
C ASP A 132 -20.67 4.56 -6.57
N GLY A 133 -19.39 4.64 -6.23
CA GLY A 133 -18.30 4.64 -7.21
C GLY A 133 -18.04 3.27 -7.84
N TYR A 134 -18.68 2.21 -7.34
CA TYR A 134 -18.53 0.83 -7.80
C TYR A 134 -19.88 0.23 -8.23
N ALA A 135 -20.83 1.08 -8.61
CA ALA A 135 -22.17 0.63 -9.01
C ALA A 135 -22.09 -0.35 -10.20
N GLY A 136 -22.61 -1.57 -9.99
CA GLY A 136 -22.57 -2.64 -11.00
C GLY A 136 -21.28 -3.46 -11.01
N GLU A 137 -20.30 -3.12 -10.17
CA GLU A 137 -19.13 -3.95 -9.94
C GLU A 137 -19.46 -5.06 -8.92
N SER A 138 -18.86 -6.23 -9.12
CA SER A 138 -19.08 -7.38 -8.25
C SER A 138 -17.82 -8.22 -8.13
N PHE A 139 -17.86 -9.21 -7.23
CA PHE A 139 -16.84 -10.22 -7.15
C PHE A 139 -17.20 -11.47 -7.98
N SER A 140 -17.38 -11.29 -9.28
CA SER A 140 -17.79 -12.36 -10.20
C SER A 140 -16.74 -13.47 -10.35
N ASN A 141 -15.47 -13.17 -10.04
CA ASN A 141 -14.34 -14.05 -10.35
C ASN A 141 -13.92 -14.93 -9.16
N PHE A 142 -14.62 -14.88 -8.02
CA PHE A 142 -14.32 -15.72 -6.85
C PHE A 142 -14.32 -17.23 -7.16
N GLY A 143 -15.11 -17.68 -8.14
CA GLY A 143 -15.17 -19.09 -8.54
C GLY A 143 -14.01 -19.54 -9.43
N ASN A 144 -13.27 -18.61 -10.04
CA ASN A 144 -12.17 -18.91 -10.97
C ASN A 144 -11.01 -17.91 -10.80
N LEU A 145 -10.33 -18.01 -9.65
CA LEU A 145 -9.24 -17.13 -9.28
C LEU A 145 -7.93 -17.54 -9.97
N ASP A 146 -7.42 -16.72 -10.88
CA ASP A 146 -6.09 -16.92 -11.47
C ASP A 146 -5.02 -16.08 -10.75
N LEU A 147 -4.51 -16.61 -9.64
CA LEU A 147 -3.49 -15.94 -8.84
C LEU A 147 -2.13 -15.87 -9.55
N MET A 148 -1.83 -16.79 -10.45
CA MET A 148 -0.55 -16.79 -11.19
C MET A 148 -0.53 -15.62 -12.17
N LYS A 149 -1.62 -15.42 -12.91
CA LYS A 149 -1.80 -14.24 -13.75
C LYS A 149 -1.76 -12.97 -12.91
N PHE A 150 -2.46 -12.93 -11.78
CA PHE A 150 -2.50 -11.77 -10.89
C PHE A 150 -1.12 -11.37 -10.33
N TRP A 151 -0.24 -12.33 -10.03
CA TRP A 151 1.10 -12.04 -9.49
C TRP A 151 2.16 -11.79 -10.56
N PHE A 152 2.12 -12.49 -11.70
CA PHE A 152 3.25 -12.57 -12.61
C PHE A 152 2.95 -12.17 -14.06
N SER A 153 1.69 -11.88 -14.40
CA SER A 153 1.36 -11.56 -15.78
C SER A 153 1.99 -10.24 -16.25
N PRO A 154 2.46 -10.18 -17.50
CA PRO A 154 2.76 -8.95 -18.21
C PRO A 154 1.68 -7.87 -18.18
N ASN A 155 0.39 -8.24 -18.14
CA ASN A 155 -0.69 -7.24 -18.12
C ASN A 155 -0.62 -6.33 -16.90
N ASN A 156 -0.59 -6.90 -15.69
CA ASN A 156 -0.56 -6.11 -14.44
C ASN A 156 -0.05 -6.90 -13.21
N GLY A 157 0.88 -7.84 -13.40
CA GLY A 157 1.36 -8.72 -12.33
C GLY A 157 1.95 -8.00 -11.11
N ALA A 158 1.43 -8.26 -9.92
CA ALA A 158 1.87 -7.58 -8.69
C ALA A 158 3.37 -7.74 -8.40
N LEU A 159 3.92 -8.95 -8.53
CA LEU A 159 5.33 -9.26 -8.24
C LEU A 159 6.25 -8.94 -9.42
N LEU A 160 5.73 -8.97 -10.65
CA LEU A 160 6.48 -8.58 -11.84
C LEU A 160 6.82 -7.09 -11.81
N TYR A 161 5.81 -6.25 -11.52
CA TYR A 161 5.95 -4.79 -11.51
C TYR A 161 6.38 -4.21 -10.15
N SER A 162 6.18 -4.96 -9.06
CA SER A 162 6.65 -4.58 -7.71
C SER A 162 7.55 -5.66 -7.09
N PRO A 163 8.75 -5.91 -7.67
CA PRO A 163 9.67 -6.94 -7.20
C PRO A 163 10.14 -6.73 -5.76
N ILE A 164 10.01 -5.51 -5.20
CA ILE A 164 10.28 -5.26 -3.78
C ILE A 164 9.43 -6.14 -2.85
N LEU A 165 8.23 -6.54 -3.28
CA LEU A 165 7.35 -7.43 -2.51
C LEU A 165 7.95 -8.82 -2.30
N LEU A 166 8.87 -9.27 -3.17
CA LEU A 166 9.59 -10.54 -2.97
C LEU A 166 10.41 -10.55 -1.67
N LEU A 167 10.89 -9.38 -1.24
CA LEU A 167 11.61 -9.25 0.04
C LEU A 167 10.71 -9.51 1.25
N VAL A 168 9.38 -9.37 1.12
CA VAL A 168 8.42 -9.72 2.19
C VAL A 168 8.44 -11.22 2.44
N PHE A 169 8.41 -12.04 1.39
CA PHE A 169 8.46 -13.50 1.51
C PHE A 169 9.78 -13.95 2.13
N LEU A 170 10.90 -13.37 1.68
CA LEU A 170 12.21 -13.65 2.26
C LEU A 170 12.28 -13.25 3.75
N ALA A 171 11.70 -12.10 4.12
CA ALA A 171 11.60 -11.66 5.51
C ALA A 171 10.86 -12.68 6.37
N VAL A 172 9.71 -13.15 5.88
CA VAL A 172 8.88 -14.13 6.57
C VAL A 172 9.65 -15.43 6.76
N ILE A 173 10.26 -15.98 5.70
CA ILE A 173 11.04 -17.23 5.77
C ILE A 173 12.18 -17.10 6.79
N LYS A 174 12.95 -16.01 6.77
CA LYS A 174 14.11 -15.81 7.66
C LYS A 174 13.69 -15.66 9.12
N GLN A 175 12.58 -14.98 9.39
CA GLN A 175 12.16 -14.64 10.75
C GLN A 175 11.14 -15.63 11.34
N TRP A 176 10.57 -16.52 10.54
CA TRP A 176 9.50 -17.45 10.94
C TRP A 176 9.82 -18.24 12.21
N ARG A 177 11.06 -18.72 12.34
CA ARG A 177 11.50 -19.50 13.52
C ARG A 177 11.53 -18.66 14.81
N ASN A 178 11.80 -17.37 14.69
CA ASN A 178 12.00 -16.47 15.83
C ASN A 178 10.74 -15.68 16.20
N ASN A 179 9.89 -15.34 15.22
CA ASN A 179 8.65 -14.61 15.44
C ASN A 179 7.57 -15.10 14.49
N ARG A 180 6.67 -15.97 14.98
CA ARG A 180 5.56 -16.51 14.20
C ARG A 180 4.55 -15.46 13.76
N ILE A 181 4.47 -14.31 14.44
CA ILE A 181 3.55 -13.22 14.08
C ILE A 181 3.93 -12.63 12.71
N ILE A 182 5.17 -12.79 12.24
CA ILE A 182 5.57 -12.33 10.90
C ILE A 182 4.77 -13.01 9.77
N ALA A 183 4.17 -14.19 10.02
CA ALA A 183 3.23 -14.86 9.11
C ALA A 183 2.10 -13.94 8.64
N PHE A 184 1.72 -12.98 9.48
CA PHE A 184 0.63 -12.06 9.23
C PHE A 184 0.83 -11.25 7.94
N TYR A 185 2.07 -10.95 7.54
CA TYR A 185 2.35 -10.29 6.26
C TYR A 185 2.00 -11.16 5.05
N LEU A 186 2.20 -12.48 5.12
CA LEU A 186 1.76 -13.39 4.06
C LEU A 186 0.25 -13.49 4.01
N VAL A 187 -0.39 -13.61 5.17
CA VAL A 187 -1.86 -13.60 5.24
C VAL A 187 -2.41 -12.31 4.64
N TYR A 188 -1.83 -11.17 4.99
CA TYR A 188 -2.25 -9.87 4.43
C TYR A 188 -2.04 -9.79 2.91
N PHE A 189 -0.88 -10.22 2.41
CA PHE A 189 -0.60 -10.30 0.97
C PHE A 189 -1.64 -11.19 0.24
N LEU A 190 -1.98 -12.34 0.82
CA LEU A 190 -2.99 -13.23 0.27
C LEU A 190 -4.38 -12.59 0.32
N VAL A 191 -4.79 -11.96 1.42
CA VAL A 191 -6.09 -11.28 1.53
C VAL A 191 -6.25 -10.21 0.45
N ILE A 192 -5.22 -9.39 0.21
CA ILE A 192 -5.20 -8.43 -0.90
C ILE A 192 -5.35 -9.17 -2.24
N SER A 193 -4.57 -10.23 -2.44
CA SER A 193 -4.59 -11.01 -3.68
C SER A 193 -5.95 -11.63 -3.97
N PHE A 194 -6.57 -12.29 -2.99
CA PHE A 194 -7.89 -12.89 -3.13
C PHE A 194 -8.99 -11.87 -3.34
N THR A 195 -8.91 -10.72 -2.66
CA THR A 195 -9.90 -9.64 -2.81
C THR A 195 -9.89 -9.12 -4.25
N TYR A 196 -8.72 -8.74 -4.76
CA TYR A 196 -8.64 -8.16 -6.11
C TYR A 196 -8.72 -9.20 -7.22
N ALA A 197 -8.17 -10.41 -7.05
CA ALA A 197 -8.34 -11.48 -8.04
C ALA A 197 -9.79 -11.96 -8.16
N GLY A 198 -10.59 -11.85 -7.08
CA GLY A 198 -12.02 -12.15 -7.09
C GLY A 198 -12.89 -11.04 -7.68
N TRP A 199 -12.35 -9.83 -7.85
CA TRP A 199 -13.05 -8.69 -8.44
C TRP A 199 -13.37 -8.94 -9.92
N TRP A 200 -14.41 -8.30 -10.45
CA TRP A 200 -14.82 -8.47 -11.85
C TRP A 200 -13.71 -8.18 -12.86
N SER A 201 -12.81 -7.25 -12.53
CA SER A 201 -11.58 -6.95 -13.26
C SER A 201 -10.36 -7.20 -12.36
N PRO A 202 -9.77 -8.41 -12.39
CA PRO A 202 -8.61 -8.78 -11.58
C PRO A 202 -7.36 -7.93 -11.84
N GLU A 203 -7.22 -7.41 -13.05
CA GLU A 203 -6.10 -6.55 -13.46
C GLU A 203 -6.30 -5.10 -13.02
N LEU A 204 -7.51 -4.78 -12.54
CA LEU A 204 -7.95 -3.43 -12.19
C LEU A 204 -7.83 -2.44 -13.36
N GLY A 205 -8.15 -2.90 -14.57
CA GLY A 205 -8.14 -2.09 -15.78
C GLY A 205 -6.76 -1.50 -16.10
N CYS A 206 -6.76 -0.25 -16.57
CA CYS A 206 -5.56 0.46 -16.97
C CYS A 206 -4.75 0.95 -15.76
N GLY A 207 -3.45 0.64 -15.76
CA GLY A 207 -2.51 1.03 -14.73
C GLY A 207 -1.16 0.35 -14.92
N PHE A 208 -0.10 0.89 -14.32
CA PHE A 208 1.22 0.25 -14.34
C PHE A 208 1.38 -0.68 -13.13
N GLY A 209 1.36 -1.98 -13.39
CA GLY A 209 1.41 -3.01 -12.36
C GLY A 209 0.18 -3.03 -11.46
N HIS A 210 0.13 -4.00 -10.55
CA HIS A 210 -1.06 -4.21 -9.73
C HIS A 210 -1.29 -3.09 -8.69
N ARG A 211 -2.11 -2.11 -9.04
CA ARG A 211 -2.39 -0.92 -8.21
C ARG A 211 -3.05 -1.23 -6.86
N GLY A 212 -3.68 -2.40 -6.74
CA GLY A 212 -4.23 -2.89 -5.48
C GLY A 212 -3.17 -3.11 -4.38
N PHE A 213 -1.86 -3.09 -4.69
CA PHE A 213 -0.80 -3.20 -3.68
C PHE A 213 -0.16 -1.87 -3.28
N THR A 214 -0.40 -0.78 -4.01
CA THR A 214 0.38 0.45 -3.93
C THR A 214 0.39 1.05 -2.51
N GLU A 215 -0.78 1.29 -1.91
CA GLU A 215 -0.88 1.79 -0.53
C GLU A 215 -0.33 0.81 0.52
N HIS A 216 -0.42 -0.48 0.25
CA HIS A 216 -0.05 -1.55 1.17
C HIS A 216 1.47 -1.73 1.29
N LEU A 217 2.24 -1.19 0.34
CA LEU A 217 3.69 -1.09 0.42
C LEU A 217 4.16 -0.43 1.73
N ALA A 218 3.36 0.49 2.29
CA ALA A 218 3.67 1.13 3.57
C ALA A 218 3.77 0.11 4.72
N PHE A 219 2.88 -0.88 4.75
CA PHE A 219 2.92 -1.94 5.75
C PHE A 219 4.00 -2.98 5.45
N PHE A 220 4.16 -3.34 4.16
CA PHE A 220 5.23 -4.25 3.73
C PHE A 220 6.65 -3.69 3.92
N ALA A 221 6.82 -2.37 4.06
CA ALA A 221 8.11 -1.76 4.39
C ALA A 221 8.68 -2.28 5.73
N LEU A 222 7.83 -2.64 6.70
CA LEU A 222 8.26 -3.18 8.00
C LEU A 222 9.02 -4.51 7.88
N PRO A 223 8.48 -5.58 7.27
CA PRO A 223 9.20 -6.84 7.13
C PRO A 223 10.44 -6.70 6.24
N ILE A 224 10.37 -5.89 5.19
CA ILE A 224 11.52 -5.62 4.31
C ILE A 224 12.67 -5.00 5.11
N SER A 225 12.39 -4.10 6.05
CA SER A 225 13.42 -3.48 6.90
C SER A 225 14.24 -4.51 7.70
N PHE A 226 13.65 -5.64 8.12
CA PHE A 226 14.38 -6.70 8.82
C PHE A 226 15.42 -7.39 7.93
N ILE A 227 15.10 -7.59 6.65
CA ILE A 227 16.06 -8.12 5.68
C ILE A 227 17.23 -7.16 5.48
N LEU A 228 16.93 -5.87 5.31
CA LEU A 228 17.98 -4.87 5.09
C LEU A 228 18.86 -4.67 6.34
N LYS A 229 18.30 -4.78 7.54
CA LYS A 229 19.03 -4.62 8.80
C LYS A 229 19.96 -5.79 9.11
N SER A 230 19.60 -7.01 8.72
CA SER A 230 20.25 -8.25 9.16
C SER A 230 21.39 -8.73 8.25
N ASN A 231 21.88 -7.90 7.34
CA ASN A 231 22.89 -8.25 6.34
C ASN A 231 24.17 -7.41 6.50
N SER A 232 25.32 -7.98 6.09
CA SER A 232 26.61 -7.30 6.11
C SER A 232 26.70 -6.20 5.06
N LEU A 233 27.61 -5.23 5.26
CA LEU A 233 27.79 -4.08 4.36
C LEU A 233 28.07 -4.50 2.90
N ASN A 234 28.88 -5.55 2.68
CA ASN A 234 29.19 -6.01 1.32
C ASN A 234 27.95 -6.57 0.61
N LYS A 235 27.12 -7.36 1.30
CA LYS A 235 25.85 -7.87 0.76
C LYS A 235 24.89 -6.72 0.45
N LEU A 236 24.87 -5.69 1.30
CA LEU A 236 24.04 -4.50 1.07
C LEU A 236 24.51 -3.70 -0.15
N ARG A 237 25.82 -3.55 -0.38
CA ARG A 237 26.34 -2.89 -1.60
C ARG A 237 25.95 -3.62 -2.87
N ILE A 238 26.07 -4.96 -2.89
CA ILE A 238 25.65 -5.78 -4.04
C ILE A 238 24.14 -5.62 -4.26
N ALA A 239 23.35 -5.70 -3.19
CA ALA A 239 21.91 -5.47 -3.28
C ALA A 239 21.58 -4.08 -3.82
N GLN A 240 22.30 -3.03 -3.45
CA GLN A 240 22.11 -1.67 -3.98
C GLN A 240 22.33 -1.60 -5.48
N ILE A 241 23.40 -2.21 -5.98
CA ILE A 241 23.69 -2.22 -7.43
C ILE A 241 22.58 -2.94 -8.18
N PHE A 242 22.14 -4.09 -7.68
CA PHE A 242 21.04 -4.85 -8.27
C PHE A 242 19.72 -4.07 -8.24
N MET A 243 19.39 -3.45 -7.10
CA MET A 243 18.20 -2.61 -6.97
C MET A 243 18.27 -1.38 -7.87
N LEU A 244 19.44 -0.76 -8.05
CA LEU A 244 19.59 0.35 -8.97
C LEU A 244 19.36 -0.08 -10.43
N ALA A 245 19.93 -1.22 -10.84
CA ALA A 245 19.71 -1.75 -12.18
C ALA A 245 18.22 -2.04 -12.44
N LEU A 246 17.55 -2.68 -11.48
CA LEU A 246 16.12 -2.98 -11.59
C LEU A 246 15.25 -1.72 -11.55
N ALA A 247 15.62 -0.72 -10.75
CA ALA A 247 14.97 0.57 -10.70
C ALA A 247 15.05 1.31 -12.04
N VAL A 248 16.21 1.28 -12.71
CA VAL A 248 16.39 1.87 -14.04
C VAL A 248 15.51 1.15 -15.07
N LEU A 249 15.47 -0.19 -15.04
CA LEU A 249 14.62 -0.97 -15.94
C LEU A 249 13.14 -0.66 -15.74
N LEU A 250 12.66 -0.65 -14.49
CA LEU A 250 11.27 -0.29 -14.18
C LEU A 250 10.96 1.17 -14.48
N PHE A 251 11.94 2.07 -14.38
CA PHE A 251 11.78 3.46 -14.79
C PHE A 251 11.60 3.58 -16.31
N ILE A 252 12.40 2.88 -17.11
CA ILE A 252 12.25 2.87 -18.57
C ILE A 252 10.87 2.29 -18.93
N SER A 253 10.52 1.14 -18.36
CA SER A 253 9.22 0.49 -18.61
C SER A 253 8.04 1.40 -18.27
N GLN A 254 8.05 2.05 -17.10
CA GLN A 254 6.96 2.95 -16.71
C GLN A 254 6.95 4.26 -17.50
N PHE A 255 8.11 4.72 -18.02
CA PHE A 255 8.20 5.91 -18.85
C PHE A 255 7.59 5.68 -20.23
N ASN A 256 7.82 4.50 -20.80
CA ASN A 256 7.29 4.09 -22.10
C ASN A 256 5.87 3.52 -22.02
N PHE A 257 5.35 3.25 -20.83
CA PHE A 257 4.00 2.74 -20.66
C PHE A 257 2.96 3.75 -21.21
N ASP A 258 2.07 3.27 -22.06
CA ASP A 258 1.09 4.06 -22.80
C ASP A 258 -0.25 4.21 -22.06
N GLY A 259 -0.35 3.67 -20.85
CA GLY A 259 -1.46 3.87 -19.92
C GLY A 259 -2.39 2.67 -19.81
N CYS A 260 -2.48 1.82 -20.83
CA CYS A 260 -3.37 0.65 -20.84
C CYS A 260 -2.70 -0.56 -21.50
N TRP A 261 -2.99 -1.75 -21.00
CA TRP A 261 -2.60 -2.99 -21.67
C TRP A 261 -3.42 -3.18 -22.95
N GLN A 262 -2.72 -3.31 -24.09
CA GLN A 262 -3.36 -3.36 -25.42
C GLN A 262 -3.57 -4.78 -25.98
N SER A 263 -3.09 -5.83 -25.29
CA SER A 263 -3.19 -7.21 -25.76
C SER A 263 -4.32 -7.96 -25.08
N ASP A 264 -5.09 -8.74 -25.84
CA ASP A 264 -6.11 -9.65 -25.30
C ASP A 264 -5.48 -10.80 -24.49
N ASN A 265 -4.19 -11.08 -24.72
CA ASN A 265 -3.44 -12.05 -23.97
C ASN A 265 -2.70 -11.40 -22.79
N ALA A 266 -3.04 -11.82 -21.58
CA ALA A 266 -2.37 -11.33 -20.37
C ALA A 266 -0.89 -11.72 -20.27
N TRP A 267 -0.45 -12.73 -21.03
CA TRP A 267 0.91 -13.26 -21.08
C TRP A 267 1.70 -12.80 -22.32
N ASP A 268 1.30 -11.71 -22.95
CA ASP A 268 2.03 -11.15 -24.10
C ASP A 268 3.35 -10.50 -23.68
N TRP A 269 4.40 -11.33 -23.60
CA TRP A 269 5.75 -10.89 -23.27
C TRP A 269 6.35 -10.02 -24.37
N GLU A 270 5.93 -10.15 -25.63
CA GLU A 270 6.46 -9.32 -26.70
C GLU A 270 6.04 -7.87 -26.48
N LEU A 271 4.76 -7.64 -26.19
CA LEU A 271 4.25 -6.32 -25.83
C LEU A 271 4.95 -5.76 -24.58
N PHE A 272 5.14 -6.57 -23.54
CA PHE A 272 5.88 -6.15 -22.35
C PHE A 272 7.32 -5.73 -22.67
N MET A 273 8.02 -6.50 -23.50
CA MET A 273 9.40 -6.18 -23.90
C MET A 273 9.49 -4.91 -24.75
N ARG A 274 8.40 -4.49 -25.42
CA ARG A 274 8.36 -3.18 -26.10
C ARG A 274 8.44 -2.02 -25.12
N SER A 275 7.98 -2.17 -23.88
CA SER A 275 8.10 -1.10 -22.85
C SER A 275 9.56 -0.76 -22.49
N PHE A 276 10.52 -1.63 -22.82
CA PHE A 276 11.94 -1.38 -22.57
C PHE A 276 12.69 -0.82 -23.78
N LYS A 277 12.02 -0.67 -24.93
CA LYS A 277 12.62 -0.09 -26.13
C LYS A 277 12.38 1.43 -26.14
N PRO A 278 13.36 2.23 -26.61
CA PRO A 278 13.19 3.66 -26.78
C PRO A 278 12.18 4.01 -27.88
#